data_AF-A0A2T6DMJ1-F1
#
_entry.id   AF-A0A2T6DMJ1-F1
#
_cell.length_a   1.000
_cell.length_b   1.000
_cell.length_c   1.000
_cell.angle_alpha   90.00
_cell.angle_beta   90.00
_cell.angle_gamma   90.00
#
_symmetry.space_group_name_H-M   'P 1'
#
loop_
_entity.id
_entity.type
_entity.pdbx_description
1 polymer ?
#
loop_
_entity_poly.entity_id
_entity_poly.type
_entity_poly.pdbx_seq_one_letter_code
_entity_poly.pdbx_strand_id
1 'polypeptide(L)'
;MKMLESGVPGPEVIAGKPVATIEGRIINMHSGFDEKLLCTGPTFSSGTACVYRCSYCYVESMVTKLHAVRQAKAACGKEFQDLVIRRKDPVERVVSELTDAKGRPKYMETSADTVIFASPLVDVAATIELAQETAAICQKILELTPWQIRLLSKSNLLPRVAEGIPEKYRDRVIYGVSTGTLDDGVAKAIERGTALVSKRLESLHWLQDRGFRTFGMLCPSLPQTDYGRFSSDLAEMIRAEKCEHVWAEVLNSRGKAMDQAIAALHGAGLEDEADALQIVKSDKEAWEDYARATFEAHAQVFGDKLRFLQYVVKNTSAWWMKRKPDGALPLGAAAKESVALTVASDRVVKLTKDESNFLRSREEIVSEGVKASMAAAKALAEIYDYDDGKLWRAGGFAKFEDYCRARWGYERAHAYRLRECGAFVRQLEDSPIGDISLPTHESQVRPVLRLPEGDRLRVWKKVARGARDEQLTAKVVAEAAEEYAEAKGISLGTKKAPVPLKQRVAQALIRVDALVAKLPREEKKQFRALLEEMHALLE
;
A
#
# COMPACT_ATOMS: atom_id res chain seq x y z
N MET A 1 47.13 27.51 -32.63
CA MET A 1 45.92 26.87 -33.18
C MET A 1 45.45 25.85 -32.16
N LYS A 2 44.44 26.19 -31.35
CA LYS A 2 43.95 25.35 -30.23
C LYS A 2 43.16 24.17 -30.78
N MET A 3 43.46 22.96 -30.30
CA MET A 3 42.64 21.77 -30.50
C MET A 3 41.38 21.87 -29.62
N LEU A 4 40.23 21.56 -30.20
CA LEU A 4 38.93 21.49 -29.54
C LEU A 4 38.81 20.13 -28.84
N GLU A 5 38.73 20.15 -27.51
CA GLU A 5 38.14 19.08 -26.72
C GLU A 5 36.62 19.12 -26.92
N SER A 6 36.03 18.03 -27.41
CA SER A 6 34.60 17.80 -27.39
C SER A 6 34.31 16.44 -26.79
N GLY A 7 34.48 16.34 -25.47
CA GLY A 7 34.02 15.21 -24.67
C GLY A 7 32.54 15.38 -24.31
N VAL A 8 31.65 14.84 -25.15
CA VAL A 8 30.27 14.52 -24.74
C VAL A 8 30.17 13.00 -24.74
N PRO A 9 29.94 12.33 -23.59
CA PRO A 9 29.75 10.88 -23.58
C PRO A 9 28.56 10.53 -24.48
N GLY A 10 28.69 9.48 -25.30
CA GLY A 10 27.55 8.93 -26.04
C GLY A 10 26.42 8.50 -25.09
N PRO A 11 25.20 8.28 -25.60
CA PRO A 11 24.09 7.85 -24.75
C PRO A 11 24.47 6.57 -24.01
N GLU A 12 24.29 6.56 -22.69
CA GLU A 12 24.54 5.39 -21.85
C GLU A 12 23.70 4.20 -22.36
N VAL A 13 24.31 3.01 -22.41
CA VAL A 13 23.67 1.78 -22.93
C VAL A 13 23.78 0.68 -21.87
N ILE A 14 22.66 0.02 -21.57
CA ILE A 14 22.61 -1.18 -20.73
C ILE A 14 22.08 -2.33 -21.57
N ALA A 15 22.87 -3.40 -21.69
CA ALA A 15 22.54 -4.60 -22.48
C ALA A 15 22.03 -4.28 -23.90
N GLY A 16 22.71 -3.34 -24.57
CA GLY A 16 22.39 -2.91 -25.95
C GLY A 16 21.18 -1.99 -26.08
N LYS A 17 20.53 -1.58 -24.98
CA LYS A 17 19.43 -0.61 -24.99
C LYS A 17 19.89 0.78 -24.52
N PRO A 18 19.47 1.87 -25.19
CA PRO A 18 19.72 3.21 -24.70
C PRO A 18 19.04 3.42 -23.34
N VAL A 19 19.74 4.15 -22.47
CA VAL A 19 19.29 4.48 -21.12
C VAL A 19 18.78 5.91 -21.09
N ALA A 20 17.58 6.09 -20.53
CA ALA A 20 17.06 7.38 -20.12
C ALA A 20 17.05 7.46 -18.59
N THR A 21 17.59 8.55 -18.05
CA THR A 21 17.61 8.81 -16.61
C THR A 21 16.52 9.81 -16.26
N ILE A 22 15.67 9.46 -15.28
CA ILE A 22 14.58 10.33 -14.81
C ILE A 22 14.64 10.53 -13.29
N GLU A 23 14.09 11.64 -12.83
CA GLU A 23 13.81 11.90 -11.42
C GLU A 23 12.59 11.08 -10.93
N GLY A 24 12.49 10.85 -9.61
CA GLY A 24 11.25 10.37 -8.97
C GLY A 24 11.38 9.07 -8.17
N ARG A 25 10.49 8.84 -7.18
CA ARG A 25 10.66 7.93 -6.01
C ARG A 25 11.26 6.54 -6.27
N ILE A 26 12.17 6.12 -5.36
CA ILE A 26 12.68 4.75 -5.32
C ILE A 26 11.73 3.90 -4.49
N ILE A 27 11.38 4.37 -3.29
CA ILE A 27 10.49 3.69 -2.36
C ILE A 27 9.06 4.21 -2.54
N ASN A 28 8.13 3.28 -2.76
CA ASN A 28 6.70 3.54 -2.66
C ASN A 28 6.15 2.88 -1.38
N MET A 29 5.79 3.71 -0.39
CA MET A 29 5.27 3.25 0.91
C MET A 29 3.87 2.63 0.83
N HIS A 30 3.08 2.98 -0.20
CA HIS A 30 1.70 2.53 -0.38
C HIS A 30 1.57 1.89 -1.75
N SER A 31 1.97 0.62 -1.85
CA SER A 31 1.82 -0.17 -3.07
C SER A 31 0.64 -1.11 -2.95
N GLY A 32 -0.05 -1.40 -4.07
CA GLY A 32 -1.06 -2.47 -4.13
C GLY A 32 -0.46 -3.89 -4.16
N PHE A 33 0.82 -4.05 -3.80
CA PHE A 33 1.45 -5.35 -3.63
C PHE A 33 1.23 -5.92 -2.22
N ASP A 34 0.73 -5.11 -1.29
CA ASP A 34 0.23 -5.57 0.01
C ASP A 34 -0.94 -6.54 -0.14
N GLU A 35 -1.88 -6.25 -1.03
CA GLU A 35 -3.01 -7.15 -1.38
C GLU A 35 -2.52 -8.50 -1.95
N LYS A 36 -1.31 -8.53 -2.52
CA LYS A 36 -0.67 -9.74 -3.04
C LYS A 36 0.10 -10.53 -1.99
N LEU A 37 0.23 -10.01 -0.78
CA LEU A 37 1.07 -10.53 0.31
C LEU A 37 2.57 -10.66 -0.05
N LEU A 38 3.00 -10.04 -1.16
CA LEU A 38 4.40 -9.99 -1.58
C LEU A 38 5.21 -9.02 -0.72
N CYS A 39 4.56 -8.06 -0.09
CA CYS A 39 5.12 -7.15 0.91
C CYS A 39 4.06 -6.78 1.93
N THR A 40 4.45 -6.01 2.94
CA THR A 40 3.53 -5.43 3.94
C THR A 40 3.20 -3.97 3.62
N GLY A 41 3.22 -3.58 2.34
CA GLY A 41 2.97 -2.21 1.88
C GLY A 41 4.11 -1.63 1.04
N PRO A 42 5.33 -1.48 1.58
CA PRO A 42 6.41 -0.83 0.85
C PRO A 42 6.90 -1.65 -0.35
N THR A 43 7.27 -0.96 -1.42
CA THR A 43 8.02 -1.51 -2.55
C THR A 43 9.16 -0.57 -2.93
N PHE A 44 10.18 -1.09 -3.62
CA PHE A 44 11.18 -0.21 -4.26
C PHE A 44 11.49 -0.60 -5.71
N SER A 45 11.84 0.40 -6.51
CA SER A 45 12.28 0.23 -7.89
C SER A 45 13.27 1.32 -8.29
N SER A 46 14.44 0.94 -8.78
CA SER A 46 15.45 1.86 -9.31
C SER A 46 15.25 2.22 -10.78
N GLY A 47 14.15 1.78 -11.40
CA GLY A 47 13.80 2.11 -12.77
C GLY A 47 12.31 2.04 -13.09
N THR A 48 11.97 2.36 -14.33
CA THR A 48 10.60 2.24 -14.88
C THR A 48 10.51 1.29 -16.07
N ALA A 49 11.53 1.24 -16.94
CA ALA A 49 11.56 0.35 -18.10
C ALA A 49 12.74 -0.61 -17.98
N CYS A 50 12.47 -1.90 -18.21
CA CYS A 50 13.38 -2.99 -17.90
C CYS A 50 14.32 -3.33 -19.08
N VAL A 51 15.45 -3.98 -18.75
CA VAL A 51 16.37 -4.58 -19.72
C VAL A 51 15.70 -5.70 -20.54
N TYR A 52 14.75 -6.42 -19.94
CA TYR A 52 14.10 -7.55 -20.58
C TYR A 52 12.96 -7.14 -21.52
N ARG A 53 12.52 -8.09 -22.36
CA ARG A 53 11.45 -7.93 -23.34
C ARG A 53 10.44 -9.09 -23.22
N CYS A 54 9.89 -9.26 -22.02
CA CYS A 54 8.82 -10.24 -21.81
C CYS A 54 7.58 -9.80 -22.61
N SER A 55 7.07 -10.66 -23.48
CA SER A 55 5.93 -10.38 -24.37
C SER A 55 4.65 -10.11 -23.60
N TYR A 56 4.53 -10.62 -22.38
CA TYR A 56 3.37 -10.45 -21.51
C TYR A 56 3.54 -9.33 -20.46
N CYS A 57 4.61 -8.54 -20.52
CA CYS A 57 4.92 -7.55 -19.49
C CYS A 57 3.83 -6.49 -19.34
N TYR A 58 3.24 -6.37 -18.15
CA TYR A 58 2.17 -5.39 -17.90
C TYR A 58 2.70 -3.96 -17.67
N VAL A 59 4.00 -3.78 -17.41
CA VAL A 59 4.56 -2.54 -16.84
C VAL A 59 4.33 -1.34 -17.74
N GLU A 60 4.47 -1.49 -19.07
CA GLU A 60 4.22 -0.39 -20.02
C GLU A 60 2.82 0.19 -19.82
N SER A 61 1.80 -0.67 -19.70
CA SER A 61 0.40 -0.24 -19.54
C SER A 61 0.17 0.59 -18.27
N MET A 62 0.98 0.37 -17.23
CA MET A 62 0.90 1.10 -15.96
C MET A 62 1.59 2.46 -16.01
N VAL A 63 2.65 2.61 -16.81
CA VAL A 63 3.55 3.76 -16.72
C VAL A 63 3.59 4.64 -17.98
N THR A 64 3.01 4.18 -19.10
CA THR A 64 2.99 4.91 -20.39
C THR A 64 2.31 6.28 -20.33
N LYS A 65 1.43 6.50 -19.34
CA LYS A 65 0.77 7.80 -19.11
C LYS A 65 1.66 8.81 -18.37
N LEU A 66 2.76 8.36 -17.75
CA LEU A 66 3.66 9.25 -17.00
C LEU A 66 4.43 10.16 -17.96
N HIS A 67 4.43 11.46 -17.67
CA HIS A 67 5.09 12.47 -18.50
C HIS A 67 6.58 12.17 -18.71
N ALA A 68 7.30 11.80 -17.64
CA ALA A 68 8.73 11.44 -17.71
C ALA A 68 9.00 10.23 -18.62
N VAL A 69 8.10 9.24 -18.66
CA VAL A 69 8.23 8.08 -19.56
C VAL A 69 8.02 8.49 -21.01
N ARG A 70 7.02 9.35 -21.29
CA ARG A 70 6.78 9.87 -22.64
C ARG A 70 7.96 10.71 -23.15
N GLN A 71 8.52 11.55 -22.29
CA GLN A 71 9.73 12.32 -22.61
C GLN A 71 10.92 11.40 -22.88
N ALA A 72 11.15 10.38 -22.05
CA ALA A 72 12.21 9.39 -22.26
C ALA A 72 12.05 8.66 -23.60
N LYS A 73 10.84 8.19 -23.94
CA LYS A 73 10.54 7.58 -25.25
C LYS A 73 10.86 8.54 -26.41
N ALA A 74 10.39 9.78 -26.32
CA ALA A 74 10.60 10.79 -27.35
C ALA A 74 12.08 11.15 -27.52
N ALA A 75 12.82 11.32 -26.42
CA ALA A 75 14.24 11.66 -26.45
C ALA A 75 15.11 10.53 -27.01
N CYS A 76 14.80 9.27 -26.69
CA CYS A 76 15.55 8.12 -27.20
C CYS A 76 15.11 7.69 -28.61
N GLY A 77 13.93 8.12 -29.08
CA GLY A 77 13.35 7.64 -30.34
C GLY A 77 13.10 6.13 -30.36
N LYS A 78 12.78 5.54 -29.20
CA LYS A 78 12.58 4.09 -29.02
C LYS A 78 11.22 3.78 -28.39
N GLU A 79 10.72 2.59 -28.68
CA GLU A 79 9.57 2.03 -27.96
C GLU A 79 9.93 1.61 -26.54
N PHE A 80 8.93 1.46 -25.67
CA PHE A 80 9.15 1.23 -24.23
C PHE A 80 9.98 -0.02 -23.96
N GLN A 81 9.75 -1.10 -24.71
CA GLN A 81 10.51 -2.34 -24.62
C GLN A 81 11.93 -2.25 -25.20
N ASP A 82 12.25 -1.18 -25.94
CA ASP A 82 13.52 -0.95 -26.62
C ASP A 82 14.45 -0.01 -25.87
N LEU A 83 14.06 0.48 -24.70
CA LEU A 83 14.84 1.40 -23.88
C LEU A 83 14.82 1.00 -22.40
N VAL A 84 15.81 1.48 -21.65
CA VAL A 84 15.88 1.31 -20.19
C VAL A 84 15.65 2.67 -19.55
N ILE A 85 14.73 2.75 -18.59
CA ILE A 85 14.51 3.98 -17.82
C ILE A 85 14.99 3.75 -16.39
N ARG A 86 16.03 4.49 -15.99
CA ARG A 86 16.62 4.43 -14.65
C ARG A 86 16.25 5.66 -13.84
N ARG A 87 16.30 5.53 -12.52
CA ARG A 87 16.25 6.68 -11.60
C ARG A 87 17.63 7.26 -11.47
N LYS A 88 17.70 8.58 -11.39
CA LYS A 88 18.92 9.30 -11.07
C LYS A 88 19.37 8.96 -9.65
N ASP A 89 20.67 8.67 -9.49
CA ASP A 89 21.36 8.47 -8.20
C ASP A 89 20.56 7.61 -7.20
N PRO A 90 20.21 6.36 -7.56
CA PRO A 90 19.19 5.60 -6.85
C PRO A 90 19.58 5.26 -5.40
N VAL A 91 20.87 5.09 -5.11
CA VAL A 91 21.37 4.77 -3.76
C VAL A 91 21.27 5.98 -2.84
N GLU A 92 21.78 7.13 -3.28
CA GLU A 92 21.72 8.42 -2.58
C GLU A 92 20.26 8.79 -2.30
N ARG A 93 19.40 8.49 -3.26
CA ARG A 93 17.99 8.80 -3.19
C ARG A 93 17.23 7.94 -2.18
N VAL A 94 17.59 6.66 -2.06
CA VAL A 94 17.07 5.79 -0.97
C VAL A 94 17.46 6.34 0.40
N VAL A 95 18.72 6.78 0.56
CA VAL A 95 19.16 7.41 1.82
C VAL A 95 18.31 8.64 2.13
N SER A 96 18.16 9.56 1.17
CA SER A 96 17.33 10.76 1.32
C SER A 96 15.86 10.45 1.66
N GLU A 97 15.28 9.43 1.03
CA GLU A 97 13.90 9.01 1.29
C GLU A 97 13.73 8.44 2.71
N LEU A 98 14.73 7.72 3.22
CA LEU A 98 14.71 7.04 4.52
C LEU A 98 15.23 7.88 5.69
N THR A 99 15.91 9.00 5.46
CA THR A 99 16.41 9.89 6.53
C THR A 99 15.67 11.21 6.62
N ASP A 100 15.60 11.81 7.81
CA ASP A 100 15.12 13.18 8.00
C ASP A 100 16.14 14.23 7.52
N ALA A 101 15.80 15.52 7.66
CA ALA A 101 16.67 16.62 7.27
C ALA A 101 18.02 16.69 8.02
N LYS A 102 18.16 15.94 9.12
CA LYS A 102 19.39 15.82 9.91
C LYS A 102 20.15 14.52 9.62
N GLY A 103 19.70 13.73 8.64
CA GLY A 103 20.30 12.44 8.30
C GLY A 103 19.90 11.31 9.25
N ARG A 104 18.89 11.49 10.11
CA ARG A 104 18.47 10.44 11.06
C ARG A 104 17.45 9.50 10.41
N PRO A 105 17.55 8.18 10.61
CA PRO A 105 16.57 7.22 10.08
C PRO A 105 15.13 7.52 10.52
N LYS A 106 14.18 7.52 9.57
CA LYS A 106 12.75 7.82 9.81
C LYS A 106 11.95 6.63 10.34
N TYR A 107 12.39 5.41 10.06
CA TYR A 107 11.56 4.20 10.19
C TYR A 107 12.10 3.17 11.19
N MET A 108 13.02 3.57 12.08
CA MET A 108 13.64 2.65 13.06
C MET A 108 12.65 2.09 14.09
N GLU A 109 11.53 2.77 14.35
CA GLU A 109 10.49 2.34 15.28
C GLU A 109 9.39 1.49 14.61
N THR A 110 9.54 1.16 13.32
CA THR A 110 8.56 0.30 12.62
C THR A 110 8.79 -1.19 12.93
N SER A 111 7.80 -2.04 12.61
CA SER A 111 7.91 -3.48 12.87
C SER A 111 9.05 -4.11 12.06
N ALA A 112 9.80 -5.02 12.70
CA ALA A 112 10.80 -5.87 12.05
C ALA A 112 10.17 -6.90 11.08
N ASP A 113 8.86 -7.13 11.19
CA ASP A 113 8.10 -7.97 10.26
C ASP A 113 7.71 -7.23 8.97
N THR A 114 8.02 -5.94 8.87
CA THR A 114 7.76 -5.16 7.64
C THR A 114 8.61 -5.73 6.51
N VAL A 115 7.97 -6.18 5.43
CA VAL A 115 8.64 -6.68 4.23
C VAL A 115 8.51 -5.63 3.13
N ILE A 116 9.62 -5.14 2.60
CA ILE A 116 9.64 -4.31 1.39
C ILE A 116 9.95 -5.19 0.17
N PHE A 117 9.16 -5.06 -0.91
CA PHE A 117 9.32 -5.85 -2.12
C PHE A 117 9.96 -5.08 -3.27
N ALA A 118 10.87 -5.74 -3.99
CA ALA A 118 11.52 -5.20 -5.18
C ALA A 118 11.11 -5.97 -6.44
N SER A 119 11.26 -5.33 -7.60
CA SER A 119 10.74 -5.76 -8.90
C SER A 119 9.26 -5.48 -9.22
N PRO A 120 8.64 -4.37 -8.77
CA PRO A 120 7.29 -4.00 -9.23
C PRO A 120 7.26 -3.46 -10.67
N LEU A 121 8.38 -2.92 -11.17
CA LEU A 121 8.49 -2.28 -12.50
C LEU A 121 9.68 -2.80 -13.33
N VAL A 122 10.85 -2.99 -12.72
CA VAL A 122 12.07 -3.46 -13.40
C VAL A 122 12.71 -4.58 -12.60
N ASP A 123 13.42 -5.47 -13.30
CA ASP A 123 14.14 -6.56 -12.66
C ASP A 123 15.33 -6.04 -11.84
N VAL A 124 15.52 -6.62 -10.65
CA VAL A 124 16.54 -6.18 -9.69
C VAL A 124 17.95 -6.63 -10.03
N ALA A 125 18.12 -7.58 -10.95
CA ALA A 125 19.42 -8.19 -11.23
C ALA A 125 19.58 -8.52 -12.71
N ALA A 126 19.02 -7.71 -13.61
CA ALA A 126 19.07 -8.00 -15.04
C ALA A 126 20.48 -7.98 -15.67
N THR A 127 21.40 -7.25 -15.07
CA THR A 127 22.83 -7.25 -15.42
C THR A 127 23.66 -7.26 -14.15
N ILE A 128 24.98 -7.43 -14.30
CA ILE A 128 25.91 -7.43 -13.16
C ILE A 128 25.88 -6.07 -12.45
N GLU A 129 25.88 -4.99 -13.23
CA GLU A 129 25.86 -3.60 -12.72
C GLU A 129 24.56 -3.33 -11.95
N LEU A 130 23.42 -3.80 -12.47
CA LEU A 130 22.13 -3.66 -11.79
C LEU A 130 22.02 -4.52 -10.53
N ALA A 131 22.64 -5.71 -10.52
CA ALA A 131 22.72 -6.53 -9.31
C ALA A 131 23.55 -5.85 -8.21
N GLN A 132 24.66 -5.21 -8.56
CA GLN A 132 25.49 -4.43 -7.63
C GLN A 132 24.73 -3.20 -7.09
N GLU A 133 24.05 -2.46 -7.97
CA GLU A 133 23.21 -1.32 -7.57
C GLU A 133 22.10 -1.77 -6.60
N THR A 134 21.43 -2.89 -6.88
CA THR A 134 20.42 -3.46 -5.99
C THR A 134 21.02 -3.84 -4.64
N ALA A 135 22.20 -4.47 -4.59
CA ALA A 135 22.86 -4.79 -3.33
C ALA A 135 23.14 -3.53 -2.49
N ALA A 136 23.62 -2.46 -3.14
CA ALA A 136 23.85 -1.17 -2.49
C ALA A 136 22.56 -0.54 -1.96
N ILE A 137 21.46 -0.58 -2.72
CA ILE A 137 20.14 -0.13 -2.27
C ILE A 137 19.67 -0.96 -1.06
N CYS A 138 19.78 -2.28 -1.15
CA CYS A 138 19.37 -3.20 -0.08
C CYS A 138 20.14 -2.89 1.20
N GLN A 139 21.45 -2.70 1.11
CA GLN A 139 22.29 -2.34 2.25
C GLN A 139 21.78 -1.05 2.93
N LYS A 140 21.45 -0.01 2.16
CA LYS A 140 20.93 1.25 2.74
C LYS A 140 19.55 1.08 3.40
N ILE A 141 18.67 0.27 2.82
CA ILE A 141 17.39 -0.06 3.47
C ILE A 141 17.64 -0.82 4.78
N LEU A 142 18.53 -1.81 4.79
CA LEU A 142 18.83 -2.63 5.95
C LEU A 142 19.54 -1.86 7.09
N GLU A 143 20.36 -0.88 6.74
CA GLU A 143 21.04 0.04 7.68
C GLU A 143 20.08 1.04 8.34
N LEU A 144 19.09 1.53 7.58
CA LEU A 144 18.22 2.64 7.99
C LEU A 144 16.82 2.21 8.48
N THR A 145 16.52 0.92 8.47
CA THR A 145 15.23 0.37 8.88
C THR A 145 15.39 -0.98 9.56
N PRO A 146 14.37 -1.46 10.32
CA PRO A 146 14.33 -2.83 10.81
C PRO A 146 13.72 -3.82 9.78
N TRP A 147 13.41 -3.37 8.56
CA TRP A 147 12.63 -4.14 7.58
C TRP A 147 13.35 -5.36 7.04
N GLN A 148 12.58 -6.28 6.50
CA GLN A 148 13.05 -7.37 5.65
C GLN A 148 12.86 -6.99 4.17
N ILE A 149 13.66 -7.57 3.28
CA ILE A 149 13.62 -7.30 1.84
C ILE A 149 13.24 -8.57 1.10
N ARG A 150 12.28 -8.48 0.18
CA ARG A 150 11.95 -9.56 -0.76
C ARG A 150 12.32 -9.16 -2.19
N LEU A 151 13.20 -9.95 -2.81
CA LEU A 151 13.73 -9.70 -4.15
C LEU A 151 13.24 -10.75 -5.14
N LEU A 152 12.62 -10.30 -6.23
CA LEU A 152 12.22 -11.15 -7.35
C LEU A 152 13.04 -10.84 -8.60
N SER A 153 13.51 -11.88 -9.31
CA SER A 153 14.22 -11.70 -10.57
C SER A 153 13.92 -12.81 -11.60
N LYS A 154 14.12 -12.51 -12.88
CA LYS A 154 14.21 -13.44 -14.01
C LYS A 154 15.66 -13.64 -14.48
N SER A 155 16.64 -13.14 -13.72
CA SER A 155 18.06 -13.41 -13.92
C SER A 155 18.51 -14.63 -13.11
N ASN A 156 19.74 -15.08 -13.36
CA ASN A 156 20.50 -15.99 -12.50
C ASN A 156 21.51 -15.25 -11.60
N LEU A 157 21.34 -13.94 -11.39
CA LEU A 157 22.32 -13.06 -10.72
C LEU A 157 21.96 -12.71 -9.27
N LEU A 158 20.87 -13.24 -8.72
CA LEU A 158 20.55 -13.07 -7.28
C LEU A 158 21.65 -13.54 -6.33
N PRO A 159 22.44 -14.61 -6.61
CA PRO A 159 23.64 -14.92 -5.83
C PRO A 159 24.61 -13.74 -5.69
N ARG A 160 24.80 -12.94 -6.74
CA ARG A 160 25.66 -11.74 -6.67
C ARG A 160 25.07 -10.64 -5.80
N VAL A 161 23.74 -10.50 -5.80
CA VAL A 161 23.06 -9.57 -4.89
C VAL A 161 23.26 -10.02 -3.45
N ALA A 162 23.16 -11.32 -3.18
CA ALA A 162 23.40 -11.89 -1.86
C ALA A 162 24.84 -11.69 -1.38
N GLU A 163 25.83 -11.97 -2.23
CA GLU A 163 27.26 -11.74 -1.92
C GLU A 163 27.58 -10.26 -1.69
N GLY A 164 26.84 -9.34 -2.33
CA GLY A 164 27.00 -7.90 -2.14
C GLY A 164 26.38 -7.35 -0.85
N ILE A 165 25.61 -8.14 -0.11
CA ILE A 165 24.95 -7.72 1.14
C ILE A 165 25.75 -8.24 2.34
N PRO A 166 26.07 -7.39 3.35
CA PRO A 166 26.80 -7.83 4.53
C PRO A 166 26.13 -8.99 5.27
N GLU A 167 26.92 -9.99 5.68
CA GLU A 167 26.45 -11.24 6.29
C GLU A 167 25.48 -11.04 7.48
N LYS A 168 25.69 -10.00 8.30
CA LYS A 168 24.81 -9.64 9.43
C LYS A 168 23.36 -9.36 9.04
N TYR A 169 23.08 -9.12 7.76
CA TYR A 169 21.74 -8.87 7.23
C TYR A 169 21.18 -10.05 6.44
N ARG A 170 21.91 -11.17 6.32
CA ARG A 170 21.52 -12.35 5.55
C ARG A 170 20.09 -12.80 5.85
N ASP A 171 19.74 -12.90 7.12
CA ASP A 171 18.42 -13.38 7.55
C ASP A 171 17.29 -12.36 7.32
N ARG A 172 17.58 -11.17 6.81
CA ARG A 172 16.60 -10.12 6.50
C ARG A 172 16.30 -10.03 5.00
N VAL A 173 16.86 -10.89 4.16
CA VAL A 173 16.64 -10.85 2.70
C VAL A 173 16.13 -12.19 2.20
N ILE A 174 15.06 -12.13 1.40
CA ILE A 174 14.32 -13.28 0.88
C ILE A 174 14.38 -13.23 -0.64
N TYR A 175 14.90 -14.28 -1.26
CA TYR A 175 15.20 -14.33 -2.69
C TYR A 175 14.23 -15.23 -3.45
N GLY A 176 13.77 -14.79 -4.61
CA GLY A 176 12.91 -15.60 -5.47
C GLY A 176 13.21 -15.36 -6.93
N VAL A 177 13.10 -16.43 -7.71
CA VAL A 177 13.16 -16.37 -9.17
C VAL A 177 11.79 -16.64 -9.76
N SER A 178 11.47 -15.98 -10.87
CA SER A 178 10.22 -16.19 -11.59
C SER A 178 10.35 -17.36 -12.56
N THR A 179 9.50 -18.38 -12.38
CA THR A 179 9.52 -19.68 -13.07
C THR A 179 8.09 -20.10 -13.45
N GLY A 180 7.51 -19.45 -14.46
CA GLY A 180 6.17 -19.75 -14.96
C GLY A 180 6.09 -21.02 -15.84
N THR A 181 7.24 -21.53 -16.27
CA THR A 181 7.39 -22.80 -16.99
C THR A 181 8.73 -23.42 -16.56
N LEU A 182 8.89 -24.74 -16.75
CA LEU A 182 10.17 -25.44 -16.64
C LEU A 182 10.90 -25.58 -17.99
N ASP A 183 10.22 -25.26 -19.08
CA ASP A 183 10.75 -25.38 -20.44
C ASP A 183 11.52 -24.11 -20.83
N ASP A 184 12.82 -24.27 -21.08
CA ASP A 184 13.72 -23.18 -21.48
C ASP A 184 13.36 -22.60 -22.86
N GLY A 185 12.81 -23.40 -23.77
CA GLY A 185 12.33 -22.97 -25.09
C GLY A 185 11.11 -22.07 -24.98
N VAL A 186 10.10 -22.50 -24.23
CA VAL A 186 8.89 -21.71 -23.95
C VAL A 186 9.26 -20.39 -23.28
N ALA A 187 10.08 -20.44 -22.22
CA ALA A 187 10.53 -19.23 -21.53
C ALA A 187 11.32 -18.30 -22.47
N LYS A 188 12.24 -18.83 -23.28
CA LYS A 188 13.02 -18.03 -24.23
C LYS A 188 12.14 -17.35 -25.28
N ALA A 189 11.07 -18.00 -25.73
CA ALA A 189 10.13 -17.44 -26.68
C ALA A 189 9.43 -16.19 -26.11
N ILE A 190 8.86 -16.30 -24.91
CA ILE A 190 8.03 -15.23 -24.31
C ILE A 190 8.81 -14.27 -23.39
N GLU A 191 10.04 -14.58 -23.00
CA GLU A 191 10.85 -13.82 -22.03
C GLU A 191 12.19 -13.37 -22.60
N ARG A 192 12.18 -12.72 -23.77
CA ARG A 192 13.41 -12.35 -24.47
C ARG A 192 14.36 -11.49 -23.62
N GLY A 193 15.63 -11.90 -23.60
CA GLY A 193 16.73 -11.23 -22.89
C GLY A 193 16.91 -11.66 -21.43
N THR A 194 16.06 -12.55 -20.92
CA THR A 194 16.18 -13.11 -19.56
C THR A 194 17.13 -14.31 -19.51
N ALA A 195 17.49 -14.76 -18.31
CA ALA A 195 18.19 -16.04 -18.15
C ALA A 195 17.25 -17.21 -18.47
N LEU A 196 17.80 -18.34 -18.92
CA LEU A 196 17.06 -19.60 -19.03
C LEU A 196 16.47 -20.00 -17.66
N VAL A 197 15.32 -20.66 -17.64
CA VAL A 197 14.68 -21.10 -16.39
C VAL A 197 15.58 -22.07 -15.65
N SER A 198 16.22 -23.00 -16.37
CA SER A 198 17.24 -23.90 -15.80
C SER A 198 18.32 -23.14 -15.03
N LYS A 199 18.83 -22.03 -15.59
CA LYS A 199 19.83 -21.17 -14.93
C LYS A 199 19.28 -20.37 -13.76
N ARG A 200 18.00 -19.98 -13.78
CA ARG A 200 17.34 -19.36 -12.62
C ARG A 200 17.23 -20.36 -11.47
N LEU A 201 16.83 -21.60 -11.76
CA LEU A 201 16.71 -22.67 -10.78
C LEU A 201 18.06 -23.04 -10.18
N GLU A 202 19.13 -23.14 -10.98
CA GLU A 202 20.50 -23.28 -10.47
C GLU A 202 20.86 -22.17 -9.47
N SER A 203 20.48 -20.92 -9.76
CA SER A 203 20.76 -19.80 -8.85
C SER A 203 19.91 -19.83 -7.57
N LEU A 204 18.67 -20.31 -7.66
CA LEU A 204 17.80 -20.53 -6.49
C LEU A 204 18.37 -21.64 -5.60
N HIS A 205 18.81 -22.75 -6.20
CA HIS A 205 19.42 -23.86 -5.47
C HIS A 205 20.70 -23.43 -4.77
N TRP A 206 21.54 -22.63 -5.43
CA TRP A 206 22.74 -22.07 -4.83
C TRP A 206 22.43 -21.28 -3.55
N LEU A 207 21.37 -20.46 -3.57
CA LEU A 207 20.91 -19.67 -2.42
C LEU A 207 20.40 -20.58 -1.31
N GLN A 208 19.55 -21.56 -1.65
CA GLN A 208 18.98 -22.51 -0.71
C GLN A 208 20.05 -23.39 -0.04
N ASP A 209 21.04 -23.85 -0.78
CA ASP A 209 22.11 -24.72 -0.27
C ASP A 209 23.10 -23.96 0.62
N ARG A 210 23.11 -22.63 0.51
CA ARG A 210 23.80 -21.71 1.43
C ARG A 210 22.90 -21.16 2.52
N GLY A 211 21.68 -21.69 2.68
CA GLY A 211 20.75 -21.34 3.75
C GLY A 211 20.16 -19.93 3.68
N PHE A 212 20.20 -19.28 2.52
CA PHE A 212 19.45 -18.03 2.31
C PHE A 212 17.95 -18.31 2.31
N ARG A 213 17.17 -17.33 2.78
CA ARG A 213 15.70 -17.41 2.75
C ARG A 213 15.21 -17.29 1.32
N THR A 214 14.30 -18.16 0.90
CA THR A 214 13.81 -18.18 -0.49
C THR A 214 12.29 -18.27 -0.59
N PHE A 215 11.73 -17.88 -1.74
CA PHE A 215 10.31 -18.06 -2.06
C PHE A 215 10.11 -18.42 -3.54
N GLY A 216 9.02 -19.13 -3.84
CA GLY A 216 8.65 -19.50 -5.21
C GLY A 216 7.80 -18.42 -5.89
N MET A 217 8.02 -18.19 -7.19
CA MET A 217 7.18 -17.33 -8.03
C MET A 217 6.88 -18.00 -9.38
N LEU A 218 5.74 -18.70 -9.44
CA LEU A 218 5.25 -19.47 -10.58
C LEU A 218 4.38 -18.58 -11.49
N CYS A 219 5.00 -17.59 -12.14
CA CYS A 219 4.27 -16.59 -12.93
C CYS A 219 5.02 -16.14 -14.19
N PRO A 220 4.31 -16.01 -15.34
CA PRO A 220 2.96 -16.52 -15.58
C PRO A 220 3.04 -18.03 -15.88
N SER A 221 2.18 -18.83 -15.26
CA SER A 221 1.89 -20.17 -15.78
C SER A 221 1.17 -20.04 -17.13
N LEU A 222 1.35 -21.03 -18.00
CA LEU A 222 0.60 -21.19 -19.26
C LEU A 222 -0.36 -22.39 -19.13
N PRO A 223 -1.39 -22.51 -20.01
CA PRO A 223 -2.23 -23.71 -20.04
C PRO A 223 -1.39 -24.99 -20.15
N GLN A 224 -1.79 -26.01 -19.40
CA GLN A 224 -1.11 -27.31 -19.34
C GLN A 224 -2.04 -28.43 -19.81
N THR A 225 -1.46 -29.51 -20.32
CA THR A 225 -2.17 -30.76 -20.59
C THR A 225 -2.33 -31.61 -19.32
N ASP A 226 -1.34 -31.55 -18.41
CA ASP A 226 -1.36 -32.22 -17.11
C ASP A 226 -0.93 -31.25 -16.00
N TYR A 227 -1.91 -30.61 -15.37
CA TYR A 227 -1.67 -29.65 -14.29
C TYR A 227 -1.10 -30.29 -13.03
N GLY A 228 -1.44 -31.55 -12.74
CA GLY A 228 -0.97 -32.27 -11.55
C GLY A 228 0.51 -32.57 -11.64
N ARG A 229 0.95 -33.10 -12.79
CA ARG A 229 2.37 -33.30 -13.08
C ARG A 229 3.12 -31.97 -13.13
N PHE A 230 2.61 -30.98 -13.86
CA PHE A 230 3.22 -29.65 -13.92
C PHE A 230 3.46 -29.06 -12.53
N SER A 231 2.47 -29.15 -11.63
CA SER A 231 2.58 -28.65 -10.26
C SER A 231 3.62 -29.42 -9.43
N SER A 232 3.65 -30.75 -9.58
CA SER A 232 4.59 -31.62 -8.87
C SER A 232 6.03 -31.37 -9.32
N ASP A 233 6.26 -31.30 -10.63
CA ASP A 233 7.56 -31.01 -11.22
C ASP A 233 8.04 -29.61 -10.79
N LEU A 234 7.16 -28.61 -10.78
CA LEU A 234 7.51 -27.28 -10.26
C LEU A 234 7.91 -27.31 -8.79
N ALA A 235 7.18 -28.04 -7.95
CA ALA A 235 7.48 -28.12 -6.52
C ALA A 235 8.84 -28.77 -6.24
N GLU A 236 9.18 -29.82 -6.97
CA GLU A 236 10.49 -30.46 -6.91
C GLU A 236 11.58 -29.48 -7.39
N MET A 237 11.39 -28.88 -8.56
CA MET A 237 12.41 -28.03 -9.18
C MET A 237 12.69 -26.75 -8.38
N ILE A 238 11.69 -26.13 -7.76
CA ILE A 238 11.93 -24.98 -6.88
C ILE A 238 12.36 -25.37 -5.47
N ARG A 239 12.35 -26.67 -5.14
CA ARG A 239 12.54 -27.20 -3.77
C ARG A 239 11.59 -26.51 -2.80
N ALA A 240 10.29 -26.67 -3.04
CA ALA A 240 9.24 -25.93 -2.35
C ALA A 240 9.28 -26.08 -0.81
N GLU A 241 9.85 -27.17 -0.30
CA GLU A 241 10.11 -27.39 1.11
C GLU A 241 11.07 -26.34 1.71
N LYS A 242 12.03 -25.82 0.92
CA LYS A 242 12.98 -24.76 1.29
C LYS A 242 12.47 -23.33 1.04
N CYS A 243 11.32 -23.18 0.39
CA CYS A 243 10.67 -21.89 0.19
C CYS A 243 9.78 -21.51 1.40
N GLU A 244 9.75 -20.23 1.78
CA GLU A 244 8.81 -19.75 2.79
C GLU A 244 7.36 -19.87 2.32
N HIS A 245 7.12 -19.47 1.08
CA HIS A 245 5.83 -19.41 0.42
C HIS A 245 6.04 -19.57 -1.08
N VAL A 246 4.98 -19.92 -1.80
CA VAL A 246 4.98 -20.07 -3.26
C VAL A 246 3.84 -19.23 -3.83
N TRP A 247 4.20 -18.17 -4.55
CA TRP A 247 3.25 -17.41 -5.34
C TRP A 247 3.07 -18.05 -6.70
N ALA A 248 1.84 -18.04 -7.20
CA ALA A 248 1.53 -18.50 -8.55
C ALA A 248 0.52 -17.55 -9.20
N GLU A 249 0.59 -17.41 -10.51
CA GLU A 249 -0.36 -16.61 -11.28
C GLU A 249 -0.40 -17.15 -12.72
N VAL A 250 -1.60 -17.27 -13.28
CA VAL A 250 -1.78 -17.58 -14.70
C VAL A 250 -1.57 -16.34 -15.57
N LEU A 251 -1.27 -16.53 -16.85
CA LEU A 251 -1.27 -15.42 -17.79
C LEU A 251 -2.65 -14.75 -17.86
N ASN A 252 -2.71 -13.49 -17.43
CA ASN A 252 -3.92 -12.66 -17.47
C ASN A 252 -4.10 -11.98 -18.83
N SER A 253 -5.35 -11.85 -19.29
CA SER A 253 -5.68 -11.06 -20.48
C SER A 253 -5.64 -9.57 -20.13
N ARG A 254 -4.49 -8.92 -20.36
CA ARG A 254 -4.28 -7.49 -20.12
C ARG A 254 -3.67 -6.81 -21.33
N GLY A 255 -4.39 -5.86 -21.90
CA GLY A 255 -3.93 -5.15 -23.09
C GLY A 255 -3.55 -6.15 -24.19
N LYS A 256 -2.36 -6.01 -24.75
CA LYS A 256 -1.84 -6.87 -25.83
C LYS A 256 -1.00 -8.04 -25.33
N ALA A 257 -0.94 -8.29 -24.01
CA ALA A 257 0.00 -9.25 -23.42
C ALA A 257 -0.19 -10.68 -23.95
N MET A 258 -1.43 -11.17 -24.02
CA MET A 258 -1.72 -12.50 -24.58
C MET A 258 -1.43 -12.55 -26.09
N ASP A 259 -1.82 -11.52 -26.85
CA ASP A 259 -1.55 -11.46 -28.30
C ASP A 259 -0.05 -11.55 -28.59
N GLN A 260 0.75 -10.80 -27.83
CA GLN A 260 2.20 -10.79 -27.96
C GLN A 260 2.83 -12.10 -27.52
N ALA A 261 2.29 -12.76 -26.50
CA ALA A 261 2.75 -14.08 -26.08
C ALA A 261 2.45 -15.15 -27.14
N ILE A 262 1.22 -15.20 -27.67
CA ILE A 262 0.79 -16.11 -28.74
C ILE A 262 1.69 -15.92 -29.97
N ALA A 263 1.86 -14.67 -30.43
CA ALA A 263 2.72 -14.37 -31.57
C ALA A 263 4.19 -14.77 -31.34
N ALA A 264 4.69 -14.65 -30.11
CA ALA A 264 6.05 -15.06 -29.77
C ALA A 264 6.22 -16.58 -29.77
N LEU A 265 5.20 -17.32 -29.34
CA LEU A 265 5.20 -18.80 -29.34
C LEU A 265 5.12 -19.36 -30.77
N HIS A 266 4.19 -18.88 -31.61
CA HIS A 266 4.16 -19.25 -33.04
C HIS A 266 5.48 -18.89 -33.74
N GLY A 267 6.03 -17.70 -33.46
CA GLY A 267 7.32 -17.29 -34.02
C GLY A 267 8.51 -18.17 -33.59
N ALA A 268 8.35 -18.98 -32.54
CA ALA A 268 9.31 -19.96 -32.06
C ALA A 268 8.98 -21.39 -32.48
N GLY A 269 7.88 -21.63 -33.21
CA GLY A 269 7.40 -22.97 -33.60
C GLY A 269 6.76 -23.77 -32.45
N LEU A 270 6.34 -23.09 -31.38
CA LEU A 270 5.67 -23.67 -30.21
C LEU A 270 4.15 -23.60 -30.42
N GLU A 271 3.66 -24.38 -31.38
CA GLU A 271 2.27 -24.32 -31.84
C GLU A 271 1.28 -24.76 -30.77
N ASP A 272 1.57 -25.84 -30.03
CA ASP A 272 0.68 -26.36 -28.99
C ASP A 272 0.45 -25.33 -27.88
N GLU A 273 1.50 -24.67 -27.39
CA GLU A 273 1.38 -23.62 -26.36
C GLU A 273 0.67 -22.37 -26.91
N ALA A 274 0.94 -22.00 -28.16
CA ALA A 274 0.31 -20.86 -28.80
C ALA A 274 -1.19 -21.07 -28.99
N ASP A 275 -1.58 -22.24 -29.49
CA ASP A 275 -2.97 -22.64 -29.74
C ASP A 275 -3.75 -22.76 -28.42
N ALA A 276 -3.16 -23.38 -27.40
CA ALA A 276 -3.76 -23.45 -26.07
C ALA A 276 -4.02 -22.05 -25.48
N LEU A 277 -3.06 -21.13 -25.65
CA LEU A 277 -3.25 -19.73 -25.26
C LEU A 277 -4.31 -19.02 -26.10
N GLN A 278 -4.39 -19.32 -27.40
CA GLN A 278 -5.37 -18.73 -28.30
C GLN A 278 -6.80 -19.19 -27.95
N ILE A 279 -7.00 -20.43 -27.49
CA ILE A 279 -8.28 -20.92 -26.98
C ILE A 279 -8.71 -20.11 -25.76
N VAL A 280 -7.88 -20.07 -24.71
CA VAL A 280 -8.24 -19.36 -23.46
C VAL A 280 -8.33 -17.85 -23.65
N LYS A 281 -7.65 -17.27 -24.64
CA LYS A 281 -7.83 -15.84 -24.97
C LYS A 281 -9.22 -15.57 -25.57
N SER A 282 -9.71 -16.47 -26.43
CA SER A 282 -10.97 -16.30 -27.16
C SER A 282 -12.20 -16.65 -26.32
N ASP A 283 -12.05 -17.48 -25.29
CA ASP A 283 -13.14 -17.94 -24.45
C ASP A 283 -12.87 -17.66 -22.97
N LYS A 284 -13.76 -16.86 -22.35
CA LYS A 284 -13.66 -16.48 -20.93
C LYS A 284 -13.92 -17.66 -19.99
N GLU A 285 -14.74 -18.62 -20.39
CA GLU A 285 -15.00 -19.82 -19.59
C GLU A 285 -13.76 -20.72 -19.63
N ALA A 286 -13.19 -20.94 -20.82
CA ALA A 286 -11.92 -21.67 -20.96
C ALA A 286 -10.77 -21.03 -20.17
N TRP A 287 -10.67 -19.70 -20.13
CA TRP A 287 -9.67 -19.01 -19.30
C TRP A 287 -9.89 -19.23 -17.80
N GLU A 288 -11.14 -19.16 -17.36
CA GLU A 288 -11.48 -19.40 -15.95
C GLU A 288 -11.19 -20.85 -15.57
N ASP A 289 -11.54 -21.82 -16.41
CA ASP A 289 -11.26 -23.25 -16.18
C ASP A 289 -9.76 -23.52 -16.13
N TYR A 290 -8.99 -22.91 -17.04
CA TYR A 290 -7.53 -22.93 -16.99
C TYR A 290 -6.98 -22.38 -15.66
N ALA A 291 -7.47 -21.22 -15.21
CA ALA A 291 -7.07 -20.62 -13.94
C ALA A 291 -7.38 -21.53 -12.75
N ARG A 292 -8.58 -22.14 -12.73
CA ARG A 292 -9.02 -23.06 -11.68
C ARG A 292 -8.24 -24.36 -11.67
N ALA A 293 -8.02 -24.98 -12.82
CA ALA A 293 -7.25 -26.22 -12.93
C ALA A 293 -5.80 -26.02 -12.45
N THR A 294 -5.19 -24.88 -12.82
CA THR A 294 -3.86 -24.51 -12.31
C THR A 294 -3.88 -24.31 -10.80
N PHE A 295 -4.88 -23.60 -10.27
CA PHE A 295 -5.03 -23.38 -8.83
C PHE A 295 -5.22 -24.68 -8.06
N GLU A 296 -6.15 -25.54 -8.47
CA GLU A 296 -6.48 -26.77 -7.75
C GLU A 296 -5.29 -27.72 -7.69
N ALA A 297 -4.55 -27.86 -8.80
CA ALA A 297 -3.34 -28.65 -8.84
C ALA A 297 -2.23 -28.06 -7.94
N HIS A 298 -2.03 -26.75 -7.98
CA HIS A 298 -1.10 -26.07 -7.08
C HIS A 298 -1.51 -26.19 -5.61
N ALA A 299 -2.79 -26.05 -5.27
CA ALA A 299 -3.29 -26.13 -3.91
C ALA A 299 -3.04 -27.53 -3.32
N GLN A 300 -3.23 -28.57 -4.13
CA GLN A 300 -2.93 -29.95 -3.73
C GLN A 300 -1.45 -30.18 -3.43
N VAL A 301 -0.55 -29.57 -4.21
CA VAL A 301 0.91 -29.79 -4.09
C VAL A 301 1.56 -28.89 -3.04
N PHE A 302 1.23 -27.60 -3.02
CA PHE A 302 1.90 -26.60 -2.19
C PHE A 302 1.22 -26.37 -0.83
N GLY A 303 -0.05 -26.76 -0.67
CA GLY A 303 -0.79 -26.64 0.58
C GLY A 303 -0.78 -25.22 1.16
N ASP A 304 -0.44 -25.10 2.43
CA ASP A 304 -0.45 -23.85 3.21
C ASP A 304 0.57 -22.80 2.74
N LYS A 305 1.59 -23.22 1.97
CA LYS A 305 2.58 -22.32 1.36
C LYS A 305 2.04 -21.56 0.15
N LEU A 306 0.94 -22.01 -0.47
CA LEU A 306 0.43 -21.43 -1.70
C LEU A 306 -0.15 -20.03 -1.50
N ARG A 307 0.18 -19.13 -2.43
CA ARG A 307 -0.36 -17.77 -2.57
C ARG A 307 -0.74 -17.54 -4.03
N PHE A 308 -1.89 -18.05 -4.46
CA PHE A 308 -2.33 -18.01 -5.85
C PHE A 308 -3.02 -16.69 -6.19
N LEU A 309 -2.36 -15.83 -6.96
CA LEU A 309 -2.85 -14.51 -7.34
C LEU A 309 -3.88 -14.65 -8.48
N GLN A 310 -5.11 -14.23 -8.22
CA GLN A 310 -6.17 -14.34 -9.22
C GLN A 310 -7.00 -13.05 -9.29
N TYR A 311 -7.01 -12.38 -10.45
CA TYR A 311 -7.92 -11.28 -10.69
C TYR A 311 -9.30 -11.83 -11.05
N VAL A 312 -10.28 -11.61 -10.16
CA VAL A 312 -11.62 -12.20 -10.29
C VAL A 312 -12.62 -11.21 -10.87
N VAL A 313 -13.68 -11.76 -11.46
CA VAL A 313 -14.85 -11.01 -11.95
C VAL A 313 -16.08 -11.38 -11.12
N LYS A 314 -17.16 -10.58 -11.23
CA LYS A 314 -18.35 -10.70 -10.34
C LYS A 314 -18.97 -12.10 -10.31
N ASN A 315 -18.99 -12.79 -11.45
CA ASN A 315 -19.57 -14.12 -11.57
C ASN A 315 -18.66 -15.24 -11.03
N THR A 316 -17.35 -15.01 -10.91
CA THR A 316 -16.40 -16.04 -10.45
C THR A 316 -15.84 -15.75 -9.05
N SER A 317 -16.00 -14.52 -8.54
CA SER A 317 -15.43 -14.09 -7.25
C SER A 317 -15.88 -14.96 -6.08
N ALA A 318 -17.14 -15.38 -6.04
CA ALA A 318 -17.67 -16.23 -4.96
C ALA A 318 -16.95 -17.60 -4.88
N TRP A 319 -16.57 -18.17 -6.03
CA TRP A 319 -15.86 -19.45 -6.10
C TRP A 319 -14.44 -19.32 -5.54
N TRP A 320 -13.74 -18.25 -5.91
CA TRP A 320 -12.36 -17.95 -5.47
C TRP A 320 -12.30 -17.53 -4.00
N MET A 321 -13.28 -16.75 -3.53
CA MET A 321 -13.35 -16.32 -2.13
C MET A 321 -13.51 -17.49 -1.17
N LYS A 322 -14.25 -18.54 -1.55
CA LYS A 322 -14.40 -19.76 -0.75
C LYS A 322 -13.09 -20.56 -0.61
N ARG A 323 -12.13 -20.36 -1.50
CA ARG A 323 -10.84 -21.06 -1.58
C ARG A 323 -9.66 -20.28 -1.00
N LYS A 324 -9.92 -19.15 -0.34
CA LYS A 324 -8.88 -18.44 0.42
C LYS A 324 -8.15 -19.32 1.43
N PRO A 325 -8.83 -20.24 2.17
CA PRO A 325 -8.14 -21.18 3.06
C PRO A 325 -7.15 -22.10 2.33
N ASP A 326 -7.41 -22.39 1.06
CA ASP A 326 -6.60 -23.27 0.21
C ASP A 326 -5.49 -22.51 -0.55
N GLY A 327 -5.24 -21.24 -0.18
CA GLY A 327 -4.17 -20.41 -0.75
C GLY A 327 -4.58 -19.47 -1.88
N ALA A 328 -5.86 -19.38 -2.24
CA ALA A 328 -6.32 -18.40 -3.23
C ALA A 328 -6.21 -16.96 -2.70
N LEU A 329 -5.72 -16.06 -3.55
CA LEU A 329 -5.67 -14.61 -3.32
C LEU A 329 -6.49 -13.89 -4.41
N PRO A 330 -7.81 -13.71 -4.19
CA PRO A 330 -8.67 -12.96 -5.10
C PRO A 330 -8.31 -11.47 -5.12
N LEU A 331 -8.08 -10.91 -6.30
CA LEU A 331 -7.65 -9.54 -6.56
C LEU A 331 -8.66 -8.78 -7.42
N GLY A 332 -8.58 -7.45 -7.38
CA GLY A 332 -9.39 -6.55 -8.23
C GLY A 332 -10.71 -6.13 -7.61
N ALA A 333 -11.49 -5.34 -8.37
CA ALA A 333 -12.71 -4.70 -7.86
C ALA A 333 -13.76 -5.71 -7.38
N ALA A 334 -13.97 -6.82 -8.11
CA ALA A 334 -14.95 -7.83 -7.71
C ALA A 334 -14.54 -8.58 -6.44
N ALA A 335 -13.25 -8.77 -6.18
CA ALA A 335 -12.76 -9.28 -4.90
C ALA A 335 -13.06 -8.31 -3.76
N LYS A 336 -12.82 -7.00 -3.96
CA LYS A 336 -13.14 -5.95 -2.97
C LYS A 336 -14.62 -5.86 -2.68
N GLU A 337 -15.47 -5.94 -3.71
CA GLU A 337 -16.93 -6.01 -3.57
C GLU A 337 -17.35 -7.27 -2.80
N SER A 338 -16.74 -8.42 -3.10
CA SER A 338 -17.06 -9.69 -2.44
C SER A 338 -16.59 -9.72 -0.99
N VAL A 339 -15.41 -9.17 -0.68
CA VAL A 339 -14.96 -8.94 0.69
C VAL A 339 -15.92 -7.98 1.39
N ALA A 340 -16.34 -6.90 0.75
CA ALA A 340 -17.33 -5.98 1.32
C ALA A 340 -18.67 -6.69 1.58
N LEU A 341 -19.11 -7.62 0.72
CA LEU A 341 -20.31 -8.45 0.91
C LEU A 341 -20.16 -9.49 2.03
N THR A 342 -19.00 -10.16 2.14
CA THR A 342 -18.71 -11.13 3.21
C THR A 342 -18.48 -10.43 4.56
N VAL A 343 -17.80 -9.29 4.59
CA VAL A 343 -17.65 -8.46 5.79
C VAL A 343 -18.98 -7.81 6.16
N ALA A 344 -19.84 -7.50 5.19
CA ALA A 344 -21.22 -7.08 5.44
C ALA A 344 -22.12 -8.20 6.02
N SER A 345 -21.73 -9.47 5.83
CA SER A 345 -22.44 -10.63 6.40
C SER A 345 -22.22 -10.77 7.91
N ASP A 346 -21.14 -10.22 8.46
CA ASP A 346 -20.75 -10.46 9.86
C ASP A 346 -21.06 -9.29 10.81
N ARG A 347 -21.97 -8.39 10.41
CA ARG A 347 -22.82 -7.46 11.21
C ARG A 347 -23.01 -6.15 10.42
N VAL A 348 -24.06 -6.03 9.58
CA VAL A 348 -24.39 -4.72 8.97
C VAL A 348 -25.88 -4.39 9.03
N VAL A 349 -26.14 -3.17 9.49
CA VAL A 349 -27.38 -2.42 9.34
C VAL A 349 -27.49 -1.98 7.88
N LYS A 350 -28.48 -2.53 7.15
CA LYS A 350 -28.70 -2.27 5.72
C LYS A 350 -29.23 -0.85 5.49
N LEU A 351 -28.57 -0.07 4.63
CA LEU A 351 -29.07 1.24 4.20
C LEU A 351 -30.18 1.10 3.16
N THR A 352 -31.19 1.97 3.23
CA THR A 352 -32.18 2.13 2.17
C THR A 352 -31.56 2.82 0.95
N LYS A 353 -32.30 2.84 -0.17
CA LYS A 353 -31.87 3.53 -1.40
C LYS A 353 -31.67 5.03 -1.16
N ASP A 354 -32.56 5.65 -0.38
CA ASP A 354 -32.49 7.08 -0.08
C ASP A 354 -31.32 7.40 0.85
N GLU A 355 -31.08 6.55 1.85
CA GLU A 355 -29.92 6.66 2.76
C GLU A 355 -28.60 6.52 2.01
N SER A 356 -28.52 5.58 1.05
CA SER A 356 -27.34 5.39 0.22
C SER A 356 -27.08 6.59 -0.70
N ASN A 357 -28.14 7.15 -1.28
CA ASN A 357 -28.04 8.35 -2.11
C ASN A 357 -27.62 9.58 -1.28
N PHE A 358 -28.18 9.72 -0.08
CA PHE A 358 -27.86 10.77 0.87
C PHE A 358 -26.38 10.70 1.29
N LEU A 359 -25.91 9.51 1.70
CA LEU A 359 -24.51 9.29 2.05
C LEU A 359 -23.57 9.65 0.89
N ARG A 360 -23.84 9.15 -0.32
CA ARG A 360 -23.01 9.44 -1.50
C ARG A 360 -22.92 10.93 -1.78
N SER A 361 -24.06 11.64 -1.74
CA SER A 361 -24.08 13.10 -1.93
C SER A 361 -23.22 13.83 -0.90
N ARG A 362 -23.21 13.38 0.36
CA ARG A 362 -22.38 14.00 1.41
C ARG A 362 -20.91 13.65 1.27
N GLU A 363 -20.59 12.41 0.94
CA GLU A 363 -19.20 12.01 0.67
C GLU A 363 -18.59 12.81 -0.50
N GLU A 364 -19.39 13.08 -1.53
CA GLU A 364 -18.99 13.91 -2.67
C GLU A 364 -18.70 15.36 -2.24
N ILE A 365 -19.59 16.00 -1.48
CA ILE A 365 -19.37 17.35 -0.92
C ILE A 365 -18.09 17.43 -0.08
N VAL A 366 -17.80 16.40 0.74
CA VAL A 366 -16.58 16.35 1.55
C VAL A 366 -15.33 16.18 0.68
N SER A 367 -15.45 15.48 -0.45
CA SER A 367 -14.34 15.19 -1.37
C SER A 367 -14.02 16.36 -2.29
N GLU A 368 -15.03 17.10 -2.75
CA GLU A 368 -14.89 18.26 -3.64
C GLU A 368 -14.55 19.55 -2.89
N GLY A 369 -14.88 19.62 -1.60
CA GLY A 369 -14.54 20.78 -0.77
C GLY A 369 -13.02 20.97 -0.63
N VAL A 370 -12.54 22.21 -0.76
CA VAL A 370 -11.21 22.58 -0.28
C VAL A 370 -11.11 22.18 1.19
N LYS A 371 -10.02 21.52 1.62
CA LYS A 371 -9.80 21.11 3.02
C LYS A 371 -10.21 22.27 3.96
N ALA A 372 -11.23 22.03 4.79
CA ALA A 372 -11.84 22.98 5.73
C ALA A 372 -12.89 24.00 5.20
N SER A 373 -13.56 23.72 4.06
CA SER A 373 -14.79 24.45 3.69
C SER A 373 -15.95 24.14 4.64
N MET A 374 -16.87 25.10 4.85
CA MET A 374 -18.02 24.87 5.74
C MET A 374 -19.05 23.90 5.16
N ALA A 375 -19.14 23.78 3.84
CA ALA A 375 -19.96 22.75 3.18
C ALA A 375 -19.45 21.34 3.49
N ALA A 376 -18.13 21.11 3.44
CA ALA A 376 -17.53 19.84 3.82
C ALA A 376 -17.67 19.55 5.32
N ALA A 377 -17.50 20.56 6.18
CA ALA A 377 -17.73 20.43 7.62
C ALA A 377 -19.18 20.02 7.93
N LYS A 378 -20.16 20.69 7.32
CA LYS A 378 -21.59 20.39 7.45
C LYS A 378 -21.91 18.97 6.97
N ALA A 379 -21.43 18.58 5.78
CA ALA A 379 -21.63 17.24 5.25
C ALA A 379 -21.04 16.14 6.16
N LEU A 380 -19.87 16.37 6.77
CA LEU A 380 -19.30 15.45 7.77
C LEU A 380 -20.17 15.32 9.03
N ALA A 381 -20.72 16.43 9.52
CA ALA A 381 -21.64 16.42 10.65
C ALA A 381 -22.93 15.66 10.32
N GLU A 382 -23.50 15.89 9.14
CA GLU A 382 -24.68 15.16 8.68
C GLU A 382 -24.42 13.66 8.56
N ILE A 383 -23.26 13.24 8.05
CA ILE A 383 -22.88 11.81 8.03
C ILE A 383 -22.77 11.26 9.45
N TYR A 384 -22.13 12.00 10.37
CA TYR A 384 -21.90 11.56 11.75
C TYR A 384 -23.21 11.36 12.52
N ASP A 385 -24.11 12.34 12.42
CA ASP A 385 -25.34 12.43 13.24
C ASP A 385 -26.50 11.61 12.66
N TYR A 386 -26.42 11.16 11.40
CA TYR A 386 -27.52 10.48 10.74
C TYR A 386 -27.83 9.12 11.39
N ASP A 387 -29.03 9.02 11.98
CA ASP A 387 -29.58 7.81 12.61
C ASP A 387 -28.55 7.14 13.54
N ASP A 388 -28.04 7.92 14.50
CA ASP A 388 -26.96 7.53 15.42
C ASP A 388 -25.69 7.01 14.69
N GLY A 389 -25.32 7.62 13.57
CA GLY A 389 -24.12 7.25 12.83
C GLY A 389 -24.28 6.00 11.95
N LYS A 390 -25.52 5.59 11.67
CA LYS A 390 -25.84 4.49 10.75
C LYS A 390 -25.09 4.57 9.43
N LEU A 391 -24.92 5.78 8.86
CA LEU A 391 -24.30 5.93 7.54
C LEU A 391 -22.82 5.54 7.53
N TRP A 392 -22.02 6.03 8.48
CA TRP A 392 -20.60 5.66 8.55
C TRP A 392 -20.40 4.26 9.13
N ARG A 393 -21.31 3.77 9.99
CA ARG A 393 -21.28 2.39 10.50
C ARG A 393 -21.67 1.36 9.43
N ALA A 394 -22.49 1.72 8.44
CA ALA A 394 -22.87 0.84 7.33
C ALA A 394 -21.66 0.42 6.47
N GLY A 395 -20.57 1.19 6.50
CA GLY A 395 -19.29 0.80 5.91
C GLY A 395 -18.44 -0.17 6.75
N GLY A 396 -18.97 -0.67 7.86
CA GLY A 396 -18.26 -1.59 8.77
C GLY A 396 -17.29 -0.92 9.75
N PHE A 397 -17.35 0.41 9.89
CA PHE A 397 -16.45 1.16 10.76
C PHE A 397 -16.95 1.16 12.20
N ALA A 398 -16.11 0.73 13.14
CA ALA A 398 -16.43 0.75 14.57
C ALA A 398 -16.35 2.17 15.18
N LYS A 399 -15.56 3.06 14.56
CA LYS A 399 -15.36 4.45 15.01
C LYS A 399 -15.39 5.40 13.83
N PHE A 400 -15.90 6.61 14.07
CA PHE A 400 -16.03 7.62 13.02
C PHE A 400 -14.66 8.11 12.50
N GLU A 401 -13.63 8.19 13.35
CA GLU A 401 -12.31 8.59 12.87
C GLU A 401 -11.71 7.59 11.89
N ASP A 402 -12.02 6.30 12.00
CA ASP A 402 -11.51 5.27 11.10
C ASP A 402 -12.20 5.40 9.73
N TYR A 403 -13.50 5.71 9.74
CA TYR A 403 -14.24 6.09 8.54
C TYR A 403 -13.64 7.33 7.86
N CYS A 404 -13.42 8.42 8.60
CA CYS A 404 -12.84 9.65 8.03
C CYS A 404 -11.40 9.46 7.55
N ARG A 405 -10.59 8.65 8.24
CA ARG A 405 -9.22 8.31 7.80
C ARG A 405 -9.26 7.51 6.51
N ALA A 406 -10.11 6.49 6.43
CA ALA A 406 -10.23 5.65 5.25
C ALA A 406 -10.73 6.41 4.02
N ARG A 407 -11.67 7.35 4.21
CA ARG A 407 -12.27 8.12 3.10
C ARG A 407 -11.43 9.30 2.64
N TRP A 408 -10.85 10.08 3.56
CA TRP A 408 -10.22 11.38 3.25
C TRP A 408 -8.83 11.58 3.88
N GLY A 409 -8.30 10.59 4.61
CA GLY A 409 -7.03 10.72 5.31
C GLY A 409 -7.05 11.72 6.46
N TYR A 410 -8.23 12.01 7.02
CA TYR A 410 -8.35 12.92 8.17
C TYR A 410 -7.97 12.20 9.46
N GLU A 411 -6.99 12.76 10.18
CA GLU A 411 -6.68 12.32 11.53
C GLU A 411 -7.82 12.65 12.51
N ARG A 412 -7.91 11.88 13.59
CA ARG A 412 -8.99 11.98 14.60
C ARG A 412 -9.26 13.42 15.03
N ALA A 413 -8.23 14.18 15.41
CA ALA A 413 -8.39 15.56 15.87
C ALA A 413 -8.84 16.55 14.78
N HIS A 414 -8.69 16.20 13.51
CA HIS A 414 -9.21 17.00 12.39
C HIS A 414 -10.65 16.60 12.07
N ALA A 415 -10.95 15.30 12.04
CA ALA A 415 -12.28 14.76 11.76
C ALA A 415 -13.34 15.28 12.75
N TYR A 416 -13.08 15.16 14.05
CA TYR A 416 -14.03 15.62 15.08
C TYR A 416 -14.21 17.13 15.09
N ARG A 417 -13.14 17.89 14.78
CA ARG A 417 -13.21 19.35 14.68
C ARG A 417 -14.10 19.80 13.53
N LEU A 418 -13.92 19.22 12.33
CA LEU A 418 -14.78 19.50 11.19
C LEU A 418 -16.24 19.13 11.50
N ARG A 419 -16.47 18.00 12.16
CA ARG A 419 -17.81 17.60 12.62
C ARG A 419 -18.43 18.62 13.57
N GLU A 420 -17.68 19.10 14.57
CA GLU A 420 -18.17 20.13 15.52
C GLU A 420 -18.50 21.45 14.81
N CYS A 421 -17.66 21.87 13.86
CA CYS A 421 -17.91 23.06 13.05
C CYS A 421 -19.16 22.90 12.17
N GLY A 422 -19.35 21.72 11.56
CA GLY A 422 -20.54 21.42 10.78
C GLY A 422 -21.82 21.40 11.62
N ALA A 423 -21.76 20.82 12.82
CA ALA A 423 -22.88 20.82 13.76
C ALA A 423 -23.28 22.24 14.16
N PHE A 424 -22.31 23.13 14.37
CA PHE A 424 -22.58 24.53 14.69
C PHE A 424 -23.19 25.31 13.51
N VAL A 425 -22.81 25.02 12.26
CA VAL A 425 -23.46 25.62 11.09
C VAL A 425 -24.91 25.24 11.00
N ARG A 426 -25.24 23.96 11.21
CA ARG A 426 -26.64 23.50 11.23
C ARG A 426 -27.45 24.26 12.28
N GLN A 427 -26.88 24.45 13.48
CA GLN A 427 -27.51 25.26 14.53
C GLN A 427 -27.74 26.72 14.13
N LEU A 428 -26.86 27.31 13.31
CA LEU A 428 -27.04 28.66 12.78
C LEU A 428 -28.14 28.72 11.72
N GLU A 429 -28.21 27.73 10.83
CA GLU A 429 -29.24 27.63 9.79
C GLU A 429 -30.64 27.38 10.37
N ASP A 430 -30.73 26.60 11.45
CA ASP A 430 -31.98 26.27 12.15
C ASP A 430 -32.48 27.42 13.06
N SER A 431 -31.74 28.53 13.17
CA SER A 431 -32.10 29.67 14.03
C SER A 431 -33.23 30.50 13.39
N PRO A 432 -34.40 30.69 14.05
CA PRO A 432 -35.58 31.39 13.50
C PRO A 432 -35.43 32.92 13.37
N ILE A 433 -34.21 33.44 13.56
CA ILE A 433 -33.89 34.87 13.48
C ILE A 433 -33.12 35.08 12.18
N GLY A 434 -33.72 35.80 11.22
CA GLY A 434 -33.25 35.95 9.83
C GLY A 434 -31.83 36.53 9.64
N ASP A 435 -31.33 36.37 8.40
CA ASP A 435 -30.04 36.78 7.81
C ASP A 435 -28.90 37.02 8.82
N ILE A 436 -28.51 35.95 9.51
CA ILE A 436 -27.24 35.90 10.25
C ILE A 436 -26.17 35.43 9.28
N SER A 437 -25.11 36.22 9.09
CA SER A 437 -23.95 35.83 8.29
C SER A 437 -23.38 34.48 8.73
N LEU A 438 -23.37 33.53 7.80
CA LEU A 438 -22.83 32.19 8.02
C LEU A 438 -21.30 32.19 7.91
N PRO A 439 -20.61 31.32 8.67
CA PRO A 439 -19.18 31.13 8.49
C PRO A 439 -18.88 30.57 7.09
N THR A 440 -17.79 31.02 6.50
CA THR A 440 -17.26 30.51 5.22
C THR A 440 -16.08 29.55 5.42
N HIS A 441 -15.39 29.64 6.57
CA HIS A 441 -14.25 28.78 6.92
C HIS A 441 -14.27 28.29 8.38
N GLU A 442 -13.73 27.09 8.60
CA GLU A 442 -13.63 26.48 9.93
C GLU A 442 -12.90 27.36 10.95
N SER A 443 -11.90 28.13 10.50
CA SER A 443 -11.13 29.03 11.37
C SER A 443 -11.98 30.13 12.01
N GLN A 444 -13.09 30.54 11.40
CA GLN A 444 -14.01 31.53 11.99
C GLN A 444 -14.81 30.92 13.14
N VAL A 445 -15.17 29.64 13.03
CA VAL A 445 -16.02 28.94 14.01
C VAL A 445 -15.21 28.49 15.24
N ARG A 446 -13.95 28.11 15.03
CA ARG A 446 -13.06 27.54 16.05
C ARG A 446 -13.01 28.32 17.37
N PRO A 447 -12.93 29.67 17.42
CA PRO A 447 -12.89 30.40 18.67
C PRO A 447 -14.17 30.26 19.50
N VAL A 448 -15.34 30.25 18.83
CA VAL A 448 -16.65 30.13 19.51
C VAL A 448 -16.88 28.74 20.06
N LEU A 449 -16.40 27.69 19.40
CA LEU A 449 -16.52 26.31 19.92
C LEU A 449 -15.83 26.09 21.27
N ARG A 450 -14.90 26.98 21.67
CA ARG A 450 -14.24 26.94 22.99
C ARG A 450 -15.16 27.40 24.13
N LEU A 451 -16.26 28.07 23.81
CA LEU A 451 -17.29 28.47 24.78
C LEU A 451 -18.23 27.29 25.11
N PRO A 452 -18.89 27.32 26.28
CA PRO A 452 -19.98 26.40 26.60
C PRO A 452 -21.09 26.46 25.54
N GLU A 453 -21.72 25.32 25.25
CA GLU A 453 -22.69 25.16 24.15
C GLU A 453 -23.83 26.19 24.17
N GLY A 454 -24.36 26.51 25.37
CA GLY A 454 -25.41 27.50 25.54
C GLY A 454 -25.01 28.95 25.23
N ASP A 455 -23.70 29.25 25.16
CA ASP A 455 -23.18 30.59 24.90
C ASP A 455 -22.81 30.83 23.43
N ARG A 456 -22.50 29.76 22.69
CA ARG A 456 -21.93 29.82 21.34
C ARG A 456 -22.77 30.61 20.36
N LEU A 457 -24.06 30.28 20.29
CA LEU A 457 -25.01 30.92 19.37
C LEU A 457 -25.21 32.41 19.71
N ARG A 458 -25.23 32.76 21.00
CA ARG A 458 -25.35 34.14 21.47
C ARG A 458 -24.13 34.98 21.07
N VAL A 459 -22.93 34.44 21.28
CA VAL A 459 -21.69 35.14 20.93
C VAL A 459 -21.59 35.30 19.41
N TRP A 460 -21.86 34.26 18.63
CA TRP A 460 -21.89 34.36 17.17
C TRP A 460 -22.88 35.42 16.68
N LYS A 461 -24.10 35.44 17.23
CA LYS A 461 -25.12 36.45 16.91
C LYS A 461 -24.66 37.88 17.23
N LYS A 462 -23.97 38.10 18.34
CA LYS A 462 -23.41 39.42 18.70
C LYS A 462 -22.40 39.88 17.64
N VAL A 463 -21.51 38.98 17.22
CA VAL A 463 -20.46 39.29 16.24
C VAL A 463 -21.02 39.50 14.84
N ALA A 464 -21.91 38.62 14.39
CA ALA A 464 -22.50 38.67 13.05
C ALA A 464 -23.40 39.89 12.82
N ARG A 465 -24.00 40.46 13.88
CA ARG A 465 -24.78 41.72 13.77
C ARG A 465 -23.92 42.98 13.65
N GLY A 466 -22.66 42.92 14.09
CA GLY A 466 -21.75 44.07 14.13
C GLY A 466 -20.77 44.15 12.95
N ALA A 467 -20.73 43.15 12.07
CA ALA A 467 -19.78 43.02 10.97
C ALA A 467 -20.50 42.71 9.65
N ARG A 468 -20.05 43.31 8.55
CA ARG A 468 -20.41 42.84 7.19
C ARG A 468 -19.66 41.53 6.89
N ASP A 469 -20.14 40.72 5.95
CA ASP A 469 -19.56 39.38 5.63
C ASP A 469 -18.04 39.39 5.43
N GLU A 470 -17.50 40.43 4.78
CA GLU A 470 -16.07 40.61 4.51
C GLU A 470 -15.22 40.94 5.77
N GLN A 471 -15.88 41.35 6.86
CA GLN A 471 -15.25 41.72 8.14
C GLN A 471 -15.34 40.61 9.19
N LEU A 472 -16.08 39.54 8.92
CA LEU A 472 -16.28 38.39 9.82
C LEU A 472 -15.05 37.45 9.80
N THR A 473 -13.90 37.95 10.21
CA THR A 473 -12.64 37.18 10.22
C THR A 473 -12.51 36.33 11.50
N ALA A 474 -11.65 35.31 11.45
CA ALA A 474 -11.35 34.49 12.62
C ALA A 474 -10.84 35.29 13.82
N LYS A 475 -10.15 36.42 13.57
CA LYS A 475 -9.65 37.33 14.62
C LYS A 475 -10.79 38.04 15.33
N VAL A 476 -11.72 38.63 14.59
CA VAL A 476 -12.88 39.36 15.15
C VAL A 476 -13.75 38.42 16.00
N VAL A 477 -13.94 37.19 15.53
CA VAL A 477 -14.69 36.18 16.28
C VAL A 477 -13.95 35.73 17.54
N ALA A 478 -12.62 35.63 17.50
CA ALA A 478 -11.81 35.29 18.67
C ALA A 478 -11.87 36.39 19.74
N GLU A 479 -11.71 37.65 19.36
CA GLU A 479 -11.77 38.80 20.28
C GLU A 479 -13.12 38.84 21.01
N ALA A 480 -14.23 38.64 20.29
CA ALA A 480 -15.55 38.63 20.90
C ALA A 480 -15.81 37.40 21.80
N ALA A 481 -15.25 36.24 21.45
CA ALA A 481 -15.34 35.05 22.30
C ALA A 481 -14.53 35.21 23.59
N GLU A 482 -13.36 35.85 23.51
CA GLU A 482 -12.50 36.17 24.65
C GLU A 482 -13.13 37.23 25.56
N GLU A 483 -13.63 38.34 25.01
CA GLU A 483 -14.35 39.39 25.75
C GLU A 483 -15.56 38.79 26.51
N TYR A 484 -16.33 37.94 25.83
CA TYR A 484 -17.50 37.29 26.44
C TYR A 484 -17.10 36.34 27.56
N ALA A 485 -16.04 35.55 27.35
CA ALA A 485 -15.56 34.60 28.34
C ALA A 485 -15.02 35.32 29.59
N GLU A 486 -14.27 36.40 29.42
CA GLU A 486 -13.77 37.24 30.51
C GLU A 486 -14.92 37.86 31.31
N ALA A 487 -15.92 38.44 30.63
CA ALA A 487 -17.10 39.02 31.26
C ALA A 487 -17.97 38.00 32.03
N LYS A 488 -17.85 36.70 31.72
CA LYS A 488 -18.59 35.61 32.35
C LYS A 488 -17.75 34.72 33.28
N GLY A 489 -16.47 35.02 33.45
CA GLY A 489 -15.54 34.19 34.23
C GLY A 489 -15.34 32.77 33.63
N ILE A 490 -15.51 32.62 32.32
CA ILE A 490 -15.35 31.34 31.61
C ILE A 490 -13.87 31.15 31.26
N SER A 491 -13.26 30.04 31.72
CA SER A 491 -11.89 29.70 31.33
C SER A 491 -11.86 29.08 29.92
N LEU A 492 -11.42 29.85 28.93
CA LEU A 492 -11.14 29.37 27.58
C LEU A 492 -9.80 28.62 27.57
N GLY A 493 -9.79 27.39 28.11
CA GLY A 493 -8.58 26.60 28.38
C GLY A 493 -7.44 26.79 27.37
N THR A 494 -6.24 27.10 27.86
CA THR A 494 -5.00 27.07 27.07
C THR A 494 -4.65 25.62 26.71
N LYS A 495 -3.82 25.43 25.67
CA LYS A 495 -3.29 24.12 25.24
C LYS A 495 -2.99 23.26 26.49
N LYS A 496 -3.71 22.15 26.70
CA LYS A 496 -3.46 21.25 27.82
C LYS A 496 -1.99 20.86 27.81
N ALA A 497 -1.25 21.26 28.84
CA ALA A 497 0.03 20.66 29.13
C ALA A 497 -0.16 19.13 29.27
N PRO A 498 0.79 18.32 28.80
CA PRO A 498 0.70 16.88 28.99
C PRO A 498 0.51 16.56 30.48
N VAL A 499 -0.41 15.62 30.76
CA VAL A 499 -0.63 15.12 32.12
C VAL A 499 0.71 14.70 32.71
N PRO A 500 1.12 15.23 33.88
CA PRO A 500 2.43 14.95 34.46
C PRO A 500 2.70 13.45 34.51
N LEU A 501 3.92 13.02 34.19
CA LEU A 501 4.31 11.61 34.16
C LEU A 501 3.92 10.89 35.46
N LYS A 502 4.12 11.55 36.60
CA LYS A 502 3.71 11.07 37.94
C LYS A 502 2.23 10.64 37.99
N GLN A 503 1.34 11.45 37.42
CA GLN A 503 -0.11 11.20 37.41
C GLN A 503 -0.49 10.09 36.41
N ARG A 504 0.23 9.96 35.29
CA ARG A 504 0.06 8.85 34.34
C ARG A 504 0.51 7.50 34.91
N VAL A 505 1.64 7.49 35.62
CA VAL A 505 2.19 6.30 36.25
C VAL A 505 1.31 5.87 37.43
N ALA A 506 0.83 6.79 38.25
CA ALA A 506 -0.15 6.50 39.31
C ALA A 506 -1.42 5.83 38.75
N GLN A 507 -1.93 6.33 37.62
CA GLN A 507 -3.12 5.75 36.99
C GLN A 507 -2.88 4.39 36.33
N ALA A 508 -1.64 4.12 35.89
CA ALA A 508 -1.24 2.80 35.41
C ALA A 508 -1.14 1.78 36.56
N LEU A 509 -0.57 2.18 37.71
CA LEU A 509 -0.44 1.32 38.89
C LEU A 509 -1.77 0.87 39.46
N ILE A 510 -2.78 1.75 39.50
CA ILE A 510 -4.15 1.36 39.89
C ILE A 510 -4.68 0.18 39.06
N ARG A 511 -4.33 0.12 37.76
CA ARG A 511 -4.74 -0.98 36.88
C ARG A 511 -3.93 -2.24 37.15
N VAL A 512 -2.64 -2.10 37.46
CA VAL A 512 -1.79 -3.23 37.84
C VAL A 512 -2.24 -3.81 39.18
N ASP A 513 -2.58 -2.99 40.17
CA ASP A 513 -3.15 -3.41 41.45
C ASP A 513 -4.44 -4.23 41.25
N ALA A 514 -5.33 -3.77 40.38
CA ALA A 514 -6.57 -4.47 40.04
C ALA A 514 -6.35 -5.82 39.33
N LEU A 515 -5.25 -5.96 38.59
CA LEU A 515 -4.87 -7.22 37.92
C LEU A 515 -4.21 -8.19 38.91
N VAL A 516 -3.26 -7.72 39.71
CA VAL A 516 -2.60 -8.52 40.76
C VAL A 516 -3.59 -8.99 41.82
N ALA A 517 -4.64 -8.22 42.09
CA ALA A 517 -5.71 -8.63 42.99
C ALA A 517 -6.41 -9.94 42.56
N LYS A 518 -6.41 -10.25 41.26
CA LYS A 518 -7.06 -11.42 40.65
C LYS A 518 -6.16 -12.66 40.53
N LEU A 519 -4.87 -12.56 40.88
CA LEU A 519 -3.93 -13.68 40.79
C LEU A 519 -4.08 -14.69 41.95
N PRO A 520 -3.67 -15.96 41.75
CA PRO A 520 -3.59 -16.97 42.80
C PRO A 520 -2.68 -16.53 43.98
N ARG A 521 -2.95 -17.04 45.19
CA ARG A 521 -2.30 -16.56 46.44
C ARG A 521 -0.77 -16.61 46.41
N GLU A 522 -0.17 -17.64 45.82
CA GLU A 522 1.29 -17.81 45.78
C GLU A 522 1.98 -16.77 44.88
N GLU A 523 1.40 -16.46 43.72
CA GLU A 523 1.92 -15.44 42.79
C GLU A 523 1.69 -14.03 43.33
N LYS A 524 0.55 -13.80 43.97
CA LYS A 524 0.19 -12.50 44.56
C LYS A 524 1.20 -12.01 45.60
N LYS A 525 1.85 -12.92 46.34
CA LYS A 525 2.87 -12.59 47.35
C LYS A 525 4.14 -12.03 46.72
N GLN A 526 4.54 -12.54 45.55
CA GLN A 526 5.73 -12.08 44.83
C GLN A 526 5.51 -10.68 44.21
N PHE A 527 4.32 -10.43 43.65
CA PHE A 527 4.00 -9.13 43.05
C PHE A 527 3.71 -8.02 44.05
N ARG A 528 3.28 -8.36 45.28
CA ARG A 528 2.94 -7.35 46.30
C ARG A 528 4.15 -6.52 46.74
N ALA A 529 5.30 -7.14 46.91
CA ALA A 529 6.55 -6.45 47.28
C ALA A 529 7.01 -5.48 46.18
N LEU A 530 6.92 -5.88 44.90
CA LEU A 530 7.24 -5.03 43.76
C LEU A 530 6.27 -3.85 43.63
N LEU A 531 4.96 -4.07 43.87
CA LEU A 531 3.97 -3.01 43.82
C LEU A 531 4.18 -1.97 44.93
N GLU A 532 4.52 -2.40 46.14
CA GLU A 532 4.85 -1.49 47.25
C GLU A 532 6.07 -0.63 46.93
N GLU A 533 7.11 -1.20 46.31
CA GLU A 533 8.28 -0.45 45.84
C GLU A 533 7.93 0.56 44.73
N MET A 534 7.09 0.17 43.78
CA MET A 534 6.63 1.06 42.70
C MET A 534 5.75 2.20 43.21
N HIS A 535 4.90 1.97 44.20
CA HIS A 535 4.10 3.02 44.86
C HIS A 535 4.99 3.95 45.69
N ALA A 536 6.00 3.42 46.40
CA ALA A 536 6.96 4.25 47.15
C ALA A 536 7.81 5.16 46.24
N LEU A 537 8.15 4.70 45.04
CA LEU A 537 8.85 5.52 44.02
C LEU A 537 7.98 6.64 43.42
N LEU A 538 6.67 6.62 43.69
CA LEU A 538 5.71 7.61 43.21
C LEU A 538 5.26 8.63 44.25
N GLU A 539 5.56 8.43 45.52
CA GLU A 539 5.37 9.48 46.54
C GLU A 539 6.52 10.49 46.43
#